data_AF-A0A9X5EES0-F1
#
_entry.id   AF-A0A9X5EES0-F1
#
_cell.length_a   1.000
_cell.length_b   1.000
_cell.length_c   1.000
_cell.angle_alpha   90.00
_cell.angle_beta   90.00
_cell.angle_gamma   90.00
#
_symmetry.space_group_name_H-M   'P 1'
#
loop_
_entity.id
_entity.type
_entity.pdbx_description
1 polymer ?
#
loop_
_entity_poly.entity_id
_entity_poly.type
_entity_poly.pdbx_seq_one_letter_code
_entity_poly.pdbx_strand_id
1 'polypeptide(L)'
;MNTMLSTGHDVAPELRELLGADDPVAFEQALDKLLRTREQHLFLALGHLARDLHESARRLAADISHDGVPGNMSDARKHLRDVLEMSSQAAHRTLDFSEKLRPQAQALARQADEVLVLDHADPVFAANATALAVRVGDFAQSCDIGFGEMVEAQSWQDLSGQRVAQVEAFMAKVESSLVELVRLTGSLAGGAAPAAEKVSQDEVDRLLSEFGF
;
A
#
# COMPACT_ATOMS: atom_id res chain seq x y z
N MET A 1 20.95 21.11 9.95
CA MET A 1 20.53 22.33 10.66
C MET A 1 20.07 21.87 12.04
N ASN A 2 20.91 22.07 13.05
CA ASN A 2 20.73 21.54 14.41
C ASN A 2 19.59 22.28 15.12
N THR A 3 18.48 21.60 15.35
CA THR A 3 17.49 22.03 16.36
C THR A 3 18.08 21.69 17.72
N MET A 4 18.74 22.66 18.35
CA MET A 4 19.09 22.57 19.75
C MET A 4 17.79 22.46 20.56
N LEU A 5 17.56 21.28 21.13
CA LEU A 5 16.68 21.08 22.28
C LEU A 5 17.25 21.94 23.41
N SER A 6 16.72 23.17 23.52
CA SER A 6 17.04 24.09 24.61
C SER A 6 16.52 23.49 25.91
N THR A 7 17.40 22.82 26.63
CA THR A 7 17.28 22.57 28.07
C THR A 7 17.31 23.91 28.80
N GLY A 8 16.16 24.42 29.20
CA GLY A 8 16.05 25.72 29.86
C GLY A 8 14.76 25.85 30.64
N HIS A 9 14.90 25.76 31.96
CA HIS A 9 13.86 25.82 32.98
C HIS A 9 13.33 27.25 33.12
N ASP A 10 12.51 27.75 32.19
CA ASP A 10 11.78 29.01 32.38
C ASP A 10 10.30 28.72 32.65
N VAL A 11 10.04 28.43 33.93
CA VAL A 11 8.70 28.64 34.48
C VAL A 11 8.36 30.10 34.20
N ALA A 12 7.22 30.35 33.53
CA ALA A 12 6.81 31.70 33.15
C ALA A 12 6.99 32.65 34.36
N PRO A 13 7.58 33.84 34.19
CA PRO A 13 7.93 34.73 35.29
C PRO A 13 6.75 35.02 36.22
N GLU A 14 5.53 35.06 35.68
CA GLU A 14 4.27 35.16 36.43
C GLU A 14 4.04 34.00 37.42
N LEU A 15 4.34 32.75 37.04
CA LEU A 15 4.23 31.58 37.93
C LEU A 15 5.29 31.59 39.03
N ARG A 16 6.47 32.17 38.78
CA ARG A 16 7.51 32.33 39.81
C ARG A 16 7.14 33.40 40.83
N GLU A 17 6.59 34.52 40.38
CA GLU A 17 6.08 35.57 41.28
C GLU A 17 4.93 35.07 42.14
N LEU A 18 3.98 34.33 41.55
CA LEU A 18 2.83 33.76 42.27
C LEU A 18 3.22 32.68 43.28
N LEU A 19 4.25 31.88 42.98
CA LEU A 19 4.81 30.90 43.93
C LEU A 19 5.47 31.60 45.14
N GLY A 20 6.07 32.78 44.93
CA GLY A 20 6.68 33.58 46.00
C GLY A 20 5.68 34.39 46.83
N ALA A 21 4.47 34.60 46.34
CA ALA A 21 3.41 35.39 46.98
C ALA A 21 2.49 34.59 47.94
N ASP A 22 2.68 33.26 48.03
CA ASP A 22 1.87 32.34 48.86
C ASP A 22 0.35 32.37 48.57
N ASP A 23 -0.03 32.69 47.33
CA ASP A 23 -1.42 32.64 46.84
C ASP A 23 -1.64 31.39 45.96
N PRO A 24 -2.12 30.28 46.55
CA PRO A 24 -2.30 29.03 45.83
C PRO A 24 -3.39 29.11 44.74
N VAL A 25 -4.41 29.96 44.93
CA VAL A 25 -5.53 30.06 43.98
C VAL A 25 -5.10 30.80 42.72
N ALA A 26 -4.38 31.92 42.87
CA ALA A 26 -3.84 32.66 41.74
C ALA A 26 -2.78 31.85 40.99
N PHE A 27 -1.95 31.08 41.70
CA PHE A 27 -0.98 30.16 41.10
C PHE A 27 -1.67 29.06 40.26
N GLU A 28 -2.69 28.40 40.82
CA GLU A 28 -3.48 27.39 40.09
C GLU A 28 -4.11 27.97 38.82
N GLN A 29 -4.71 29.16 38.89
CA GLN A 29 -5.31 29.83 37.73
C GLN A 29 -4.28 30.17 36.64
N ALA A 30 -3.09 30.66 37.04
CA ALA A 30 -2.02 30.96 36.10
C ALA A 30 -1.46 29.70 35.45
N LEU A 31 -1.33 28.60 36.22
CA LEU A 31 -0.89 27.31 35.71
C LEU A 31 -1.91 26.75 34.71
N ASP A 32 -3.19 26.80 35.05
CA ASP A 32 -4.29 26.35 34.18
C ASP A 32 -4.31 27.13 32.87
N LYS A 33 -4.12 28.46 32.93
CA LYS A 33 -4.05 29.32 31.74
C LYS A 33 -2.86 28.96 30.85
N LEU A 34 -1.69 28.71 31.44
CA LEU A 34 -0.48 28.33 30.70
C LEU A 34 -0.64 26.95 30.04
N LEU A 35 -1.17 25.97 30.79
CA LEU A 35 -1.48 24.64 30.28
C LEU A 35 -2.46 24.71 29.12
N ARG A 36 -3.57 25.44 29.25
CA ARG A 36 -4.55 25.63 28.17
C ARG A 36 -3.95 26.26 26.92
N THR A 37 -3.11 27.28 27.08
CA THR A 37 -2.44 27.96 25.95
C THR A 37 -1.50 27.00 25.23
N ARG A 38 -0.73 26.20 25.99
CA ARG A 38 0.19 25.20 25.44
C ARG A 38 -0.56 24.08 24.74
N GLU A 39 -1.65 23.59 25.33
CA GLU A 39 -2.54 22.59 24.73
C GLU A 39 -3.08 23.10 23.40
N GLN A 40 -3.62 24.34 23.35
CA GLN A 40 -4.12 24.95 22.11
C GLN A 40 -3.05 25.00 21.01
N HIS A 41 -1.83 25.44 21.33
CA HIS A 41 -0.73 25.46 20.36
C HIS A 41 -0.36 24.07 19.85
N LEU A 42 -0.32 23.06 20.73
CA LEU A 42 -0.07 21.67 20.35
C LEU A 42 -1.19 21.12 19.46
N PHE A 43 -2.45 21.47 19.74
CA PHE A 43 -3.59 21.06 18.92
C PHE A 43 -3.54 21.65 17.51
N LEU A 44 -3.23 22.94 17.37
CA LEU A 44 -3.10 23.58 16.07
C LEU A 44 -1.97 22.95 15.25
N ALA A 45 -0.81 22.73 15.88
CA ALA A 45 0.32 22.06 15.21
C ALA A 45 -0.03 20.63 14.77
N LEU A 46 -0.76 19.89 15.61
CA LEU A 46 -1.21 18.54 15.31
C LEU A 46 -2.26 18.50 14.18
N GLY A 47 -3.18 19.46 14.16
CA GLY A 47 -4.17 19.64 13.09
C GLY A 47 -3.51 19.95 11.75
N HIS A 48 -2.52 20.84 11.73
CA HIS A 48 -1.74 21.13 10.53
C HIS A 48 -1.02 19.89 10.00
N LEU A 49 -0.30 19.15 10.86
CA LEU A 49 0.42 17.94 10.47
C LEU A 49 -0.54 16.88 9.90
N ALA A 50 -1.72 16.76 10.46
CA ALA A 50 -2.73 15.84 9.99
C ALA A 50 -3.32 16.23 8.64
N ARG A 51 -3.52 17.52 8.41
CA ARG A 51 -3.96 18.02 7.10
C ARG A 51 -2.91 17.76 6.04
N ASP A 52 -1.63 18.03 6.34
CA ASP A 52 -0.53 17.75 5.42
C ASP A 52 -0.43 16.25 5.08
N LEU A 53 -0.61 15.39 6.09
CA LEU A 53 -0.66 13.94 5.90
C LEU A 53 -1.88 13.52 5.06
N HIS A 54 -3.05 14.08 5.34
CA HIS A 54 -4.30 13.81 4.62
C HIS A 54 -4.18 14.20 3.15
N GLU A 55 -3.68 15.40 2.86
CA GLU A 55 -3.48 15.89 1.50
C GLU A 55 -2.47 15.02 0.73
N SER A 56 -1.38 14.62 1.38
CA SER A 56 -0.40 13.69 0.79
C SER A 56 -1.03 12.33 0.47
N ALA A 57 -1.83 11.79 1.39
CA ALA A 57 -2.54 10.53 1.21
C ALA A 57 -3.60 10.61 0.09
N ARG A 58 -4.34 11.72 0.02
CA ARG A 58 -5.32 11.99 -1.02
C ARG A 58 -4.68 12.08 -2.40
N ARG A 59 -3.52 12.73 -2.54
CA ARG A 59 -2.77 12.76 -3.81
C ARG A 59 -2.34 11.37 -4.25
N LEU A 60 -1.80 10.57 -3.33
CA LEU A 60 -1.46 9.17 -3.62
C LEU A 60 -2.69 8.36 -4.07
N ALA A 61 -3.82 8.52 -3.39
CA ALA A 61 -5.08 7.86 -3.75
C ALA A 61 -5.56 8.27 -5.16
N ALA A 62 -5.41 9.54 -5.52
CA ALA A 62 -5.73 10.04 -6.85
C ALA A 62 -4.81 9.46 -7.94
N ASP A 63 -3.50 9.36 -7.67
CA ASP A 63 -2.53 8.76 -8.60
C ASP A 63 -2.83 7.28 -8.87
N ILE A 64 -3.35 6.56 -7.87
CA ILE A 64 -3.75 5.15 -7.98
C ILE A 64 -5.08 5.00 -8.73
N SER A 65 -6.00 5.95 -8.57
CA SER A 65 -7.34 5.93 -9.16
C SER A 65 -7.30 6.47 -10.59
N HIS A 66 -6.67 5.74 -11.49
CA HIS A 66 -6.60 6.08 -12.92
C HIS A 66 -8.01 6.01 -13.54
N ASP A 67 -8.75 7.13 -13.60
CA ASP A 67 -9.90 7.40 -14.52
C ASP A 67 -10.66 8.73 -14.27
N GLY A 68 -10.03 9.75 -13.65
CA GLY A 68 -10.65 11.07 -13.53
C GLY A 68 -11.83 11.15 -12.54
N VAL A 69 -12.04 10.10 -11.73
CA VAL A 69 -12.93 10.12 -10.57
C VAL A 69 -12.13 10.65 -9.38
N PRO A 70 -12.67 11.55 -8.53
CA PRO A 70 -12.06 11.86 -7.26
C PRO A 70 -12.11 10.62 -6.36
N GLY A 71 -11.09 9.77 -6.46
CA GLY A 71 -10.96 8.57 -5.63
C GLY A 71 -10.62 8.98 -4.21
N ASN A 72 -11.55 8.75 -3.28
CA ASN A 72 -11.23 8.83 -1.87
C ASN A 72 -10.25 7.69 -1.49
N MET A 73 -9.67 7.77 -0.29
CA MET A 73 -8.67 6.80 0.17
C MET A 73 -9.21 5.35 0.16
N SER A 74 -10.51 5.19 0.43
CA SER A 74 -11.21 3.90 0.44
C SER A 74 -11.29 3.29 -0.96
N ASP A 75 -11.62 4.10 -1.97
CA ASP A 75 -11.71 3.69 -3.36
C ASP A 75 -10.34 3.27 -3.91
N ALA A 76 -9.30 4.04 -3.62
CA ALA A 76 -7.93 3.69 -4.00
C ALA A 76 -7.49 2.37 -3.37
N ARG A 77 -7.79 2.14 -2.08
CA ARG A 77 -7.53 0.86 -1.43
C ARG A 77 -8.30 -0.30 -2.05
N LYS A 78 -9.58 -0.09 -2.38
CA LYS A 78 -10.38 -1.10 -3.07
C LYS A 78 -9.76 -1.43 -4.43
N HIS A 79 -9.35 -0.42 -5.19
CA HIS A 79 -8.68 -0.61 -6.47
C HIS A 79 -7.36 -1.40 -6.31
N LEU A 80 -6.53 -1.08 -5.31
CA LEU A 80 -5.31 -1.85 -5.03
C LEU A 80 -5.63 -3.32 -4.71
N ARG A 81 -6.71 -3.60 -3.96
CA ARG A 81 -7.15 -4.99 -3.69
C ARG A 81 -7.61 -5.69 -4.96
N ASP A 82 -8.39 -5.02 -5.79
CA ASP A 82 -8.86 -5.58 -7.06
C ASP A 82 -7.67 -5.90 -7.97
N VAL A 83 -6.69 -5.00 -8.08
CA VAL A 83 -5.44 -5.22 -8.84
C VAL A 83 -4.61 -6.38 -8.26
N LEU A 84 -4.49 -6.47 -6.93
CA LEU A 84 -3.82 -7.57 -6.25
C LEU A 84 -4.47 -8.92 -6.58
N GLU A 85 -5.80 -8.98 -6.49
CA GLU A 85 -6.55 -10.20 -6.77
C GLU A 85 -6.43 -10.59 -8.25
N MET A 86 -6.63 -9.64 -9.17
CA MET A 86 -6.51 -9.88 -10.61
C MET A 86 -5.11 -10.33 -11.00
N SER A 87 -4.07 -9.69 -10.44
CA SER A 87 -2.68 -10.06 -10.68
C SER A 87 -2.36 -11.46 -10.14
N SER A 88 -2.84 -11.78 -8.93
CA SER A 88 -2.68 -13.11 -8.34
C SER A 88 -3.39 -14.19 -9.15
N GLN A 89 -4.61 -13.95 -9.62
CA GLN A 89 -5.32 -14.90 -10.47
C GLN A 89 -4.62 -15.11 -11.82
N ALA A 90 -4.12 -14.04 -12.44
CA ALA A 90 -3.35 -14.14 -13.68
C ALA A 90 -2.06 -14.94 -13.50
N ALA A 91 -1.34 -14.70 -12.40
CA ALA A 91 -0.15 -15.44 -11.99
C ALA A 91 -0.42 -16.95 -11.88
N HIS A 92 -1.46 -17.32 -11.11
CA HIS A 92 -1.84 -18.71 -10.93
C HIS A 92 -2.22 -19.37 -12.26
N ARG A 93 -2.97 -18.69 -13.13
CA ARG A 93 -3.30 -19.23 -14.45
C ARG A 93 -2.05 -19.49 -15.29
N THR A 94 -1.07 -18.59 -15.29
CA THR A 94 0.20 -18.79 -16.01
C THR A 94 0.96 -20.00 -15.48
N LEU A 95 1.05 -20.16 -14.15
CA LEU A 95 1.68 -21.33 -13.53
C LEU A 95 0.96 -22.62 -13.92
N ASP A 96 -0.38 -22.65 -13.84
CA ASP A 96 -1.18 -23.82 -14.24
C ASP A 96 -0.94 -24.20 -15.72
N PHE A 97 -0.79 -23.22 -16.61
CA PHE A 97 -0.47 -23.47 -18.01
C PHE A 97 0.93 -24.04 -18.16
N SER A 98 1.93 -23.46 -17.51
CA SER A 98 3.30 -23.98 -17.54
C SER A 98 3.38 -25.40 -16.98
N GLU A 99 2.71 -25.70 -15.87
CA GLU A 99 2.66 -27.05 -15.28
C GLU A 99 2.01 -28.08 -16.21
N LYS A 100 1.02 -27.67 -17.01
CA LYS A 100 0.36 -28.56 -17.99
C LYS A 100 1.17 -28.74 -19.27
N LEU A 101 1.77 -27.67 -19.79
CA LEU A 101 2.42 -27.67 -21.10
C LEU A 101 3.84 -28.20 -21.06
N ARG A 102 4.56 -27.98 -19.96
CA ARG A 102 5.93 -28.46 -19.77
C ARG A 102 6.08 -29.99 -19.90
N PRO A 103 5.26 -30.85 -19.23
CA PRO A 103 5.34 -32.29 -19.44
C PRO A 103 4.93 -32.71 -20.86
N GLN A 104 4.09 -31.95 -21.55
CA GLN A 104 3.74 -32.21 -22.96
C GLN A 104 4.92 -31.90 -23.88
N ALA A 105 5.63 -30.80 -23.65
CA ALA A 105 6.86 -30.47 -24.36
C ALA A 105 7.94 -31.56 -24.13
N GLN A 106 8.13 -32.01 -22.90
CA GLN A 106 9.05 -33.11 -22.58
C GLN A 106 8.64 -34.44 -23.21
N ALA A 107 7.33 -34.74 -23.29
CA ALA A 107 6.84 -35.91 -24.00
C ALA A 107 7.09 -35.82 -25.51
N LEU A 108 6.85 -34.66 -26.11
CA LEU A 108 7.09 -34.41 -27.53
C LEU A 108 8.57 -34.53 -27.90
N ALA A 109 9.46 -34.01 -27.06
CA ALA A 109 10.91 -34.17 -27.23
C ALA A 109 11.32 -35.65 -27.23
N ARG A 110 10.81 -36.44 -26.26
CA ARG A 110 11.07 -37.89 -26.20
C ARG A 110 10.54 -38.63 -27.44
N GLN A 111 9.35 -38.29 -27.91
CA GLN A 111 8.78 -38.89 -29.12
C GLN A 111 9.60 -38.54 -30.37
N ALA A 112 10.16 -37.32 -30.44
CA ALA A 112 11.07 -36.95 -31.50
C ALA A 112 12.36 -37.79 -31.47
N ASP A 113 12.94 -37.99 -30.27
CA ASP A 113 14.12 -38.85 -30.09
C ASP A 113 13.86 -40.31 -30.50
N GLU A 114 12.66 -40.83 -30.19
CA GLU A 114 12.25 -42.17 -30.61
C GLU A 114 12.21 -42.30 -32.15
N VAL A 115 11.75 -41.28 -32.87
CA VAL A 115 11.74 -41.29 -34.35
C VAL A 115 13.14 -41.31 -34.93
N LEU A 116 14.12 -40.68 -34.27
CA LEU A 116 15.51 -40.62 -34.73
C LEU A 116 16.21 -41.99 -34.71
N VAL A 117 15.74 -42.93 -33.89
CA VAL A 117 16.33 -44.27 -33.76
C VAL A 117 15.58 -45.36 -34.54
N LEU A 118 14.44 -45.02 -35.17
CA LEU A 118 13.68 -45.96 -35.99
C LEU A 118 14.38 -46.23 -37.32
N ASP A 119 14.49 -47.51 -37.66
CA ASP A 119 14.98 -47.95 -38.98
C ASP A 119 13.84 -47.87 -40.01
N HIS A 120 14.09 -47.18 -41.12
CA HIS A 120 13.10 -46.88 -42.14
C HIS A 120 13.54 -47.43 -43.49
N ALA A 121 12.74 -48.32 -44.07
CA ALA A 121 13.07 -48.99 -45.34
C ALA A 121 13.12 -48.05 -46.57
N ASP A 122 12.41 -46.91 -46.52
CA ASP A 122 12.42 -45.89 -47.58
C ASP A 122 13.43 -44.76 -47.21
N PRO A 123 14.53 -44.59 -47.97
CA PRO A 123 15.56 -43.59 -47.68
C PRO A 123 15.07 -42.13 -47.73
N VAL A 124 14.10 -41.83 -48.61
CA VAL A 124 13.56 -40.47 -48.76
C VAL A 124 12.64 -40.15 -47.59
N PHE A 125 11.81 -41.11 -47.18
CA PHE A 125 11.00 -41.00 -45.97
C PHE A 125 11.89 -40.85 -44.73
N ALA A 126 12.93 -41.68 -44.60
CA ALA A 126 13.88 -41.63 -43.49
C ALA A 126 14.51 -40.24 -43.33
N ALA A 127 15.01 -39.65 -44.43
CA ALA A 127 15.62 -38.32 -44.40
C ALA A 127 14.63 -37.23 -43.96
N ASN A 128 13.40 -37.26 -44.48
CA ASN A 128 12.36 -36.30 -44.12
C ASN A 128 11.87 -36.46 -42.67
N ALA A 129 11.70 -37.71 -42.21
CA ALA A 129 11.30 -38.04 -40.85
C ALA A 129 12.36 -37.57 -39.84
N THR A 130 13.64 -37.86 -40.10
CA THR A 130 14.76 -37.39 -39.28
C THR A 130 14.82 -35.87 -39.21
N ALA A 131 14.72 -35.18 -40.36
CA ALA A 131 14.74 -33.72 -40.39
C ALA A 131 13.55 -33.09 -39.63
N LEU A 132 12.37 -33.72 -39.68
CA LEU A 132 11.22 -33.27 -38.90
C LEU A 132 11.41 -33.54 -37.40
N ALA A 133 11.88 -34.73 -37.04
CA ALA A 133 12.12 -35.12 -35.66
C ALA A 133 13.10 -34.17 -34.97
N VAL A 134 14.23 -33.83 -35.59
CA VAL A 134 15.18 -32.83 -35.05
C VAL A 134 14.48 -31.49 -34.78
N ARG A 135 13.74 -30.95 -35.76
CA ARG A 135 13.04 -29.67 -35.58
C ARG A 135 11.98 -29.72 -34.48
N VAL A 136 11.26 -30.82 -34.36
CA VAL A 136 10.25 -31.01 -33.30
C VAL A 136 10.92 -31.12 -31.93
N GLY A 137 12.03 -31.86 -31.82
CA GLY A 137 12.83 -31.97 -30.60
C GLY A 137 13.37 -30.61 -30.14
N ASP A 138 13.99 -29.85 -31.04
CA ASP A 138 14.51 -28.51 -30.76
C ASP A 138 13.41 -27.55 -30.29
N PHE A 139 12.25 -27.59 -30.96
CA PHE A 139 11.08 -26.78 -30.59
C PHE A 139 10.55 -27.17 -29.21
N ALA A 140 10.39 -28.47 -28.97
CA ALA A 140 9.89 -29.00 -27.71
C ALA A 140 10.82 -28.65 -26.53
N GLN A 141 12.13 -28.75 -26.72
CA GLN A 141 13.12 -28.34 -25.72
C GLN A 141 13.06 -26.83 -25.47
N SER A 142 12.93 -26.02 -26.52
CA SER A 142 12.77 -24.56 -26.38
C SER A 142 11.52 -24.20 -25.59
N CYS A 143 10.41 -24.93 -25.80
CA CYS A 143 9.20 -24.77 -25.01
C CYS A 143 9.40 -25.16 -23.53
N ASP A 144 10.03 -26.29 -23.22
CA ASP A 144 10.31 -26.71 -21.83
C ASP A 144 11.12 -25.65 -21.06
N ILE A 145 12.16 -25.12 -21.70
CA ILE A 145 12.98 -24.02 -21.15
C ILE A 145 12.12 -22.77 -20.93
N GLY A 146 11.39 -22.33 -21.97
CA GLY A 146 10.58 -21.10 -21.89
C GLY A 146 9.47 -21.17 -20.83
N PHE A 147 8.81 -22.33 -20.65
CA PHE A 147 7.85 -22.52 -19.57
C PHE A 147 8.53 -22.51 -18.20
N GLY A 148 9.74 -23.04 -18.07
CA GLY A 148 10.55 -22.93 -16.86
C GLY A 148 10.88 -21.49 -16.50
N GLU A 149 11.34 -20.70 -17.47
CA GLU A 149 11.63 -19.27 -17.29
C GLU A 149 10.37 -18.46 -16.92
N MET A 150 9.20 -18.79 -17.49
CA MET A 150 7.92 -18.17 -17.10
C MET A 150 7.58 -18.43 -15.63
N VAL A 151 7.79 -19.66 -15.14
CA VAL A 151 7.56 -20.01 -13.73
C VAL A 151 8.52 -19.24 -12.83
N GLU A 152 9.80 -19.14 -13.20
CA GLU A 152 10.79 -18.38 -12.44
C GLU A 152 10.44 -16.89 -12.38
N ALA A 153 10.07 -16.29 -13.52
CA ALA A 153 9.67 -14.90 -13.61
C ALA A 153 8.46 -14.57 -12.71
N GLN A 154 7.56 -15.53 -12.51
CA GLN A 154 6.37 -15.36 -11.67
C GLN A 154 6.71 -15.14 -10.19
N SER A 155 7.90 -15.56 -9.71
CA SER A 155 8.33 -15.28 -8.34
C SER A 155 8.43 -13.78 -8.02
N TRP A 156 8.70 -12.93 -9.02
CA TRP A 156 8.71 -11.48 -8.86
C TRP A 156 7.32 -10.89 -8.61
N GLN A 157 6.26 -11.55 -9.08
CA GLN A 157 4.89 -11.11 -8.85
C GLN A 157 4.46 -11.35 -7.41
N ASP A 158 4.89 -12.43 -6.76
CA ASP A 158 4.62 -12.63 -5.33
C ASP A 158 5.22 -11.49 -4.51
N LEU A 159 6.48 -11.13 -4.78
CA LEU A 159 7.15 -10.01 -4.11
C LEU A 159 6.45 -8.66 -4.40
N SER A 160 6.01 -8.45 -5.64
CA SER A 160 5.30 -7.24 -6.04
C SER A 160 3.92 -7.16 -5.38
N GLY A 161 3.21 -8.27 -5.30
CA GLY A 161 1.93 -8.39 -4.60
C GLY A 161 2.07 -8.08 -3.11
N GLN A 162 3.09 -8.60 -2.44
CA GLN A 162 3.36 -8.28 -1.03
C GLN A 162 3.60 -6.77 -0.82
N ARG A 163 4.36 -6.11 -1.71
CA ARG A 163 4.60 -4.66 -1.61
C ARG A 163 3.31 -3.86 -1.80
N VAL A 164 2.47 -4.22 -2.76
CA VAL A 164 1.19 -3.54 -2.97
C VAL A 164 0.25 -3.76 -1.78
N ALA A 165 0.24 -4.96 -1.19
CA ALA A 165 -0.52 -5.22 0.04
C ALA A 165 -0.04 -4.38 1.24
N GLN A 166 1.27 -4.16 1.37
CA GLN A 166 1.83 -3.26 2.38
C GLN A 166 1.40 -1.80 2.18
N VAL A 167 1.32 -1.35 0.92
CA VAL A 167 0.79 -0.01 0.59
C VAL A 167 -0.68 0.10 0.96
N GLU A 168 -1.52 -0.90 0.65
CA GLU A 168 -2.95 -0.89 1.06
C GLU A 168 -3.10 -0.81 2.58
N ALA A 169 -2.32 -1.61 3.32
CA ALA A 169 -2.35 -1.61 4.78
C ALA A 169 -1.87 -0.27 5.38
N PHE A 170 -0.83 0.33 4.81
CA PHE A 170 -0.36 1.65 5.20
C PHE A 170 -1.45 2.71 4.98
N MET A 171 -2.10 2.68 3.81
CA MET A 171 -3.19 3.58 3.49
C MET A 171 -4.35 3.44 4.49
N ALA A 172 -4.73 2.22 4.85
CA ALA A 172 -5.76 1.96 5.85
C ALA A 172 -5.39 2.54 7.23
N LYS A 173 -4.13 2.45 7.63
CA LYS A 173 -3.65 3.01 8.90
C LYS A 173 -3.69 4.53 8.91
N VAL A 174 -3.26 5.17 7.82
CA VAL A 174 -3.30 6.64 7.68
C VAL A 174 -4.74 7.13 7.77
N GLU A 175 -5.68 6.49 7.08
CA GLU A 175 -7.11 6.81 7.15
C GLU A 175 -7.64 6.73 8.59
N SER A 176 -7.37 5.63 9.30
CA SER A 176 -7.80 5.45 10.69
C SER A 176 -7.24 6.52 11.62
N SER A 177 -5.95 6.86 11.50
CA SER A 177 -5.31 7.87 12.35
C SER A 177 -5.87 9.26 12.10
N LEU A 178 -6.22 9.59 10.85
CA LEU A 178 -6.85 10.87 10.52
C LEU A 178 -8.26 10.97 11.10
N VAL A 179 -9.06 9.91 11.01
CA VAL A 179 -10.40 9.87 11.63
C VAL A 179 -10.32 10.01 13.16
N GLU A 180 -9.39 9.29 13.79
CA GLU A 180 -9.17 9.39 15.24
C GLU A 180 -8.78 10.81 15.66
N LEU A 181 -7.92 11.46 14.88
CA LEU A 181 -7.51 12.82 15.16
C LEU A 181 -8.67 13.82 15.06
N VAL A 182 -9.49 13.71 14.00
CA VAL A 182 -10.67 14.57 13.84
C VAL A 182 -11.65 14.37 14.99
N ARG A 183 -11.79 13.15 15.52
CA ARG A 183 -12.61 12.89 16.71
C ARG A 183 -12.05 13.55 17.97
N LEU A 184 -10.73 13.44 18.19
CA LEU A 184 -10.07 14.06 19.33
C LEU A 184 -10.25 15.58 19.31
N THR A 185 -9.99 16.22 18.16
CA THR A 185 -10.15 17.67 18.00
C THR A 185 -11.62 18.11 18.11
N GLY A 186 -12.56 17.35 17.54
CA GLY A 186 -13.99 17.61 17.65
C GLY A 186 -14.53 17.53 19.09
N SER A 187 -14.07 16.54 19.87
CA SER A 187 -14.51 16.37 21.26
C SER A 187 -14.04 17.50 22.19
N LEU A 188 -12.89 18.11 21.88
CA LEU A 188 -12.28 19.18 22.67
C LEU A 188 -12.81 20.56 22.32
N ALA A 189 -13.34 20.75 21.10
CA ALA A 189 -13.98 21.98 20.67
C ALA A 189 -15.41 22.17 21.22
N GLY A 190 -15.92 21.24 22.04
CA GLY A 190 -17.27 21.30 22.60
C GLY A 190 -18.39 21.00 21.59
N GLY A 191 -18.06 20.57 20.38
CA GLY A 191 -19.00 20.05 19.40
C GLY A 191 -19.35 18.59 19.68
N ALA A 192 -20.60 18.19 19.47
CA ALA A 192 -21.03 16.80 19.62
C ALA A 192 -20.16 15.89 18.74
N ALA A 193 -19.49 14.91 19.36
CA ALA A 193 -18.70 13.92 18.63
C ALA A 193 -19.63 13.10 17.71
N PRO A 194 -19.33 12.96 16.41
CA PRO A 194 -20.15 12.13 15.53
C PRO A 194 -20.00 10.65 15.90
N ALA A 195 -21.13 9.95 15.95
CA ALA A 195 -21.19 8.52 16.22
C ALA A 195 -20.48 7.72 15.11
N ALA A 196 -19.91 6.57 15.46
CA ALA A 196 -19.00 5.78 14.64
C ALA A 196 -19.61 5.13 13.38
N GLU A 197 -20.83 5.46 13.00
CA GLU A 197 -21.53 4.81 11.91
C GLU A 197 -21.32 5.59 10.60
N LYS A 198 -20.25 5.21 9.89
CA LYS A 198 -19.87 5.72 8.56
C LYS A 198 -19.79 7.26 8.48
N VAL A 199 -18.83 7.83 9.20
CA VAL A 199 -18.38 9.20 8.92
C VAL A 199 -17.82 9.20 7.50
N SER A 200 -18.55 9.81 6.56
CA SER A 200 -18.12 9.86 5.17
C SER A 200 -16.95 10.83 5.04
N GLN A 201 -16.14 10.66 4.00
CA GLN A 201 -15.03 11.59 3.76
C GLN A 201 -15.51 13.02 3.49
N ASP A 202 -16.74 13.20 2.97
CA ASP A 202 -17.38 14.52 2.85
C ASP A 202 -17.70 15.11 4.23
N GLU A 203 -18.04 14.28 5.20
CA GLU A 203 -18.29 14.70 6.59
C GLU A 203 -16.96 15.05 7.27
N VAL A 204 -15.89 14.31 7.00
CA VAL A 204 -14.52 14.67 7.42
C VAL A 204 -14.09 16.00 6.79
N ASP A 205 -14.22 16.17 5.48
CA ASP A 205 -13.84 17.40 4.75
C ASP A 205 -14.69 18.61 5.21
N ARG A 206 -15.98 18.39 5.51
CA ARG A 206 -16.89 19.41 6.04
C ARG A 206 -16.55 19.80 7.48
N LEU A 207 -16.27 18.82 8.35
CA LEU A 207 -15.87 19.07 9.73
C LEU A 207 -14.54 19.82 9.77
N LEU A 208 -13.57 19.44 8.94
CA LEU A 208 -12.30 20.17 8.83
C LEU A 208 -12.55 21.63 8.39
N SER A 209 -13.39 21.84 7.37
CA SER A 209 -13.74 23.20 6.92
C SER A 209 -14.49 24.04 7.96
N GLU A 210 -15.41 23.45 8.74
CA GLU A 210 -16.19 24.14 9.80
C GLU A 210 -15.31 24.63 10.95
N PHE A 211 -14.20 23.95 11.24
CA PHE A 211 -13.23 24.35 12.25
C PHE A 211 -12.10 25.24 11.70
N GLY A 212 -12.18 25.67 10.44
CA GLY A 212 -11.17 26.50 9.79
C GLY A 212 -9.89 25.76 9.41
N PHE A 213 -9.96 24.43 9.28
CA PHE A 213 -8.86 23.55 8.91
C PHE A 213 -8.92 23.13 7.44
#